data_AF-A0A930DZG9-F1
#
_entry.id   AF-A0A930DZG9-F1
#
_cell.length_a   1.000
_cell.length_b   1.000
_cell.length_c   1.000
_cell.angle_alpha   90.00
_cell.angle_beta   90.00
_cell.angle_gamma   90.00
#
_symmetry.space_group_name_H-M   'P 1'
#
loop_
_entity.id
_entity.type
_entity.pdbx_description
1 polymer ?
#
loop_
_entity_poly.entity_id
_entity_poly.type
_entity_poly.pdbx_seq_one_letter_code
_entity_poly.pdbx_strand_id
1 'polypeptide(L)'
;MINLSNNSKIKDGLAPSFNSDLKRFIELIQNNEFSIKLTKKIFDFYKKNNNALENQSIYGFAYWNRFTNEIVIKMETDLYKVRTNLPFGNDLLSHFTVIHFNEFDLKNWLRIMHNSKDSDPISEVAKSLKEKMDSQFEDWYKQLFEATSTNSLLPLEYYYSEFIVTPIDFLSKESQFENYWLELELFSSQNDDTMYSILTLGTSNIPVSKFIFDKDLNLKNPFSYYKDQLIDYVLEKLENTDNLLIMDLNLPLKFLKKILDSETNREEEIVKAIESFKIKILDDFEANHKDQLSENLFDSPEHPYHVENPLDLDDFDDFGIRDIKKKTMSIFIDYLKENGQFPAVYKTVLPRVVYKEAKKQNLIVEVFPVFGKLPLNEIPMVYSPVRSDLSIISLNNYSVSFNLESLNDHLSKTGSKTTKEVKKTVEAILQFHNCRLSDELKSHLNFVLTMETID
;
A
#
# COMPACT_ATOMS: atom_id res chain seq x y z
N MET A 1 15.59 -5.11 -49.09
CA MET A 1 14.42 -5.80 -48.52
C MET A 1 14.89 -6.64 -47.36
N ILE A 2 14.92 -6.06 -46.16
CA ILE A 2 15.13 -6.79 -44.90
C ILE A 2 13.73 -7.01 -44.34
N ASN A 3 13.38 -8.27 -44.14
CA ASN A 3 12.07 -8.69 -43.68
C ASN A 3 11.91 -8.28 -42.21
N LEU A 4 11.17 -7.19 -41.95
CA LEU A 4 10.86 -6.66 -40.61
C LEU A 4 9.83 -7.52 -39.83
N SER A 5 9.70 -8.81 -40.17
CA SER A 5 8.93 -9.78 -39.42
C SER A 5 9.86 -10.62 -38.55
N ASN A 6 10.27 -10.10 -37.39
CA ASN A 6 10.74 -10.95 -36.31
C ASN A 6 10.17 -10.45 -34.97
N ASN A 7 8.97 -10.98 -34.70
CA ASN A 7 8.42 -11.31 -33.38
C ASN A 7 9.08 -10.60 -32.18
N SER A 8 8.53 -9.43 -31.79
CA SER A 8 8.75 -8.86 -30.47
C SER A 8 7.92 -9.56 -29.39
N LYS A 9 7.90 -10.90 -29.41
CA LYS A 9 7.56 -11.61 -28.18
C LYS A 9 8.83 -11.59 -27.34
N ILE A 10 8.93 -10.60 -26.45
CA ILE A 10 9.69 -10.82 -25.22
C ILE A 10 9.13 -12.14 -24.69
N LYS A 11 9.95 -13.21 -24.72
CA LYS A 11 9.55 -14.48 -24.12
C LYS A 11 9.20 -14.18 -22.67
N ASP A 12 8.10 -14.74 -22.19
CA ASP A 12 7.79 -14.74 -20.76
C ASP A 12 9.06 -15.10 -19.99
N GLY A 13 9.53 -14.20 -19.11
CA GLY A 13 10.74 -14.39 -18.29
C GLY A 13 12.04 -13.69 -18.74
N LEU A 14 12.06 -12.88 -19.81
CA LEU A 14 13.19 -11.97 -20.06
C LEU A 14 12.88 -10.58 -19.49
N ALA A 15 13.64 -10.20 -18.45
CA ALA A 15 13.54 -8.89 -17.83
C ALA A 15 13.69 -7.76 -18.88
N PRO A 16 12.83 -6.73 -18.85
CA PRO A 16 12.98 -5.56 -19.71
C PRO A 16 14.37 -4.94 -19.53
N SER A 17 14.98 -4.50 -20.64
CA SER A 17 16.32 -3.89 -20.61
C SER A 17 16.26 -2.50 -21.21
N PHE A 18 16.31 -1.48 -20.35
CA PHE A 18 16.31 -0.08 -20.78
C PHE A 18 17.35 0.21 -21.86
N ASN A 19 18.60 -0.24 -21.67
CA ASN A 19 19.68 -0.01 -22.63
C ASN A 19 19.43 -0.66 -24.00
N SER A 20 18.86 -1.87 -24.03
CA SER A 20 18.50 -2.52 -25.29
C SER A 20 17.35 -1.78 -25.97
N ASP A 21 16.35 -1.36 -25.18
CA ASP A 21 15.18 -0.66 -25.68
C ASP A 21 15.50 0.75 -26.17
N LEU A 22 16.41 1.45 -25.50
CA LEU A 22 16.93 2.75 -25.93
C LEU A 22 17.67 2.65 -27.26
N LYS A 23 18.51 1.61 -27.46
CA LYS A 23 19.17 1.38 -28.76
C LYS A 23 18.14 1.17 -29.87
N ARG A 24 17.14 0.31 -29.62
CA ARG A 24 16.05 0.06 -30.57
C ARG A 24 15.24 1.33 -30.83
N PHE A 25 14.99 2.14 -29.81
CA PHE A 25 14.33 3.44 -29.95
C PHE A 25 15.13 4.40 -30.84
N ILE A 26 16.45 4.50 -30.63
CA ILE A 26 17.35 5.33 -31.46
C ILE A 26 17.31 4.87 -32.92
N GLU A 27 17.42 3.57 -33.17
CA GLU A 27 17.33 3.01 -34.53
C GLU A 27 15.96 3.29 -35.17
N LEU A 28 14.88 3.24 -34.37
CA LEU A 28 13.53 3.51 -34.81
C LEU A 28 13.35 4.96 -35.26
N ILE A 29 13.77 5.93 -34.44
CA ILE A 29 13.61 7.36 -34.77
C ILE A 29 14.50 7.79 -35.94
N GLN A 30 15.66 7.15 -36.11
CA GLN A 30 16.55 7.37 -37.26
C GLN A 30 16.00 6.78 -38.57
N ASN A 31 15.01 5.88 -38.53
CA ASN A 31 14.44 5.27 -39.72
C ASN A 31 13.46 6.21 -40.44
N ASN A 32 13.72 6.50 -41.73
CA ASN A 32 12.84 7.33 -42.56
C ASN A 32 11.43 6.72 -42.73
N GLU A 33 11.32 5.39 -42.85
CA GLU A 33 10.02 4.71 -42.97
C GLU A 33 9.17 4.89 -41.71
N PHE A 34 9.82 4.92 -40.54
CA PHE A 34 9.14 5.20 -39.29
C PHE A 34 8.56 6.62 -39.26
N SER A 35 9.34 7.61 -39.70
CA SER A 35 8.88 9.01 -39.80
C SER A 35 7.66 9.15 -40.72
N ILE A 36 7.64 8.43 -41.85
CA ILE A 36 6.49 8.38 -42.77
C ILE A 36 5.27 7.75 -42.09
N LYS A 37 5.46 6.62 -41.40
CA LYS A 37 4.39 5.91 -40.67
C LYS A 37 3.80 6.79 -39.56
N LEU A 38 4.65 7.48 -38.81
CA LEU A 38 4.25 8.38 -37.73
C LEU A 38 3.47 9.58 -38.27
N THR A 39 3.95 10.19 -39.36
CA THR A 39 3.27 11.29 -40.05
C THR A 39 1.83 10.90 -40.43
N LYS A 40 1.65 9.72 -41.03
CA LYS A 40 0.30 9.20 -41.37
C LYS A 40 -0.58 9.08 -40.12
N LYS A 41 -0.08 8.46 -39.05
CA LYS A 41 -0.83 8.31 -37.79
C LYS A 41 -1.24 9.64 -37.17
N ILE A 42 -0.37 10.64 -37.19
CA ILE A 42 -0.66 11.99 -36.68
C ILE A 42 -1.80 12.61 -37.48
N PHE A 43 -1.74 12.59 -38.81
CA PHE A 43 -2.80 13.15 -39.65
C PHE A 43 -4.12 12.38 -39.54
N ASP A 44 -4.08 11.05 -39.46
CA ASP A 44 -5.27 10.24 -39.27
C ASP A 44 -5.95 10.57 -37.94
N PHE A 45 -5.16 10.75 -36.86
CA PHE A 45 -5.67 11.19 -35.57
C PHE A 45 -6.29 12.59 -35.66
N TYR A 46 -5.59 13.55 -36.28
CA TYR A 46 -6.08 14.92 -36.43
C TYR A 46 -7.39 14.96 -37.22
N LYS A 47 -7.46 14.29 -38.37
CA LYS A 47 -8.67 14.23 -39.21
C LYS A 47 -9.86 13.62 -38.47
N LYS A 48 -9.64 12.53 -37.73
CA LYS A 48 -10.68 11.88 -36.92
C LYS A 48 -11.24 12.80 -35.84
N ASN A 49 -10.43 13.73 -35.34
CA ASN A 49 -10.78 14.64 -34.25
C ASN A 49 -10.89 16.11 -34.70
N ASN A 50 -11.02 16.37 -36.00
CA ASN A 50 -10.92 17.72 -36.57
C ASN A 50 -11.90 18.70 -35.91
N ASN A 51 -13.15 18.28 -35.71
CA ASN A 51 -14.20 19.11 -35.10
C ASN A 51 -13.84 19.67 -33.72
N ALA A 52 -12.96 19.01 -32.96
CA ALA A 52 -12.52 19.45 -31.65
C ALA A 52 -11.18 20.20 -31.68
N LEU A 53 -10.34 19.96 -32.69
CA LEU A 53 -8.97 20.47 -32.75
C LEU A 53 -8.78 21.64 -33.71
N GLU A 54 -9.69 21.82 -34.67
CA GLU A 54 -9.55 22.84 -35.70
C GLU A 54 -9.56 24.26 -35.11
N ASN A 55 -8.61 25.09 -35.55
CA ASN A 55 -8.41 26.47 -35.08
C ASN A 55 -8.14 26.64 -33.58
N GLN A 56 -7.81 25.57 -32.86
CA GLN A 56 -7.41 25.63 -31.45
C GLN A 56 -5.89 25.67 -31.30
N SER A 57 -5.42 26.11 -30.13
CA SER A 57 -4.07 25.76 -29.65
C SER A 57 -4.02 24.25 -29.40
N ILE A 58 -2.93 23.60 -29.78
CA ILE A 58 -2.82 22.13 -29.74
C ILE A 58 -1.54 21.75 -29.02
N TYR A 59 -1.63 20.79 -28.13
CA TYR A 59 -0.51 20.10 -27.51
C TYR A 59 -0.54 18.65 -27.98
N GLY A 60 0.37 18.30 -28.89
CA GLY A 60 0.45 17.01 -29.54
C GLY A 60 1.66 16.19 -29.10
N PHE A 61 1.45 14.90 -28.87
CA PHE A 61 2.48 13.96 -28.45
C PHE A 61 2.34 12.63 -29.21
N ALA A 62 3.48 12.02 -29.50
CA ALA A 62 3.54 10.64 -29.95
C ALA A 62 4.46 9.83 -29.05
N TYR A 63 3.98 8.65 -28.66
CA TYR A 63 4.69 7.73 -27.79
C TYR A 63 4.87 6.39 -28.47
N TRP A 64 6.00 5.74 -28.22
CA TRP A 64 6.28 4.38 -28.67
C TRP A 64 6.29 3.44 -27.48
N ASN A 65 5.47 2.40 -27.55
CA ASN A 65 5.41 1.35 -26.54
C ASN A 65 6.47 0.28 -26.84
N ARG A 66 7.44 0.10 -25.94
CA ARG A 66 8.55 -0.86 -26.10
C ARG A 66 8.09 -2.32 -26.13
N PHE A 67 6.97 -2.65 -25.50
CA PHE A 67 6.49 -4.03 -25.40
C PHE A 67 5.64 -4.43 -26.60
N THR A 68 4.76 -3.55 -27.06
CA THR A 68 3.82 -3.82 -28.16
C THR A 68 4.30 -3.29 -29.52
N ASN A 69 5.32 -2.43 -29.54
CA ASN A 69 5.76 -1.64 -30.69
C ASN A 69 4.67 -0.70 -31.27
N GLU A 70 3.62 -0.45 -30.51
CA GLU A 70 2.56 0.45 -30.92
C GLU A 70 2.97 1.92 -30.77
N ILE A 71 2.38 2.75 -31.62
CA ILE A 71 2.51 4.21 -31.53
C ILE A 71 1.17 4.76 -31.10
N VAL A 72 1.19 5.46 -29.97
CA VAL A 72 0.04 6.14 -29.37
C VAL A 72 0.17 7.64 -29.63
N ILE A 73 -0.88 8.24 -30.20
CA ILE A 73 -0.93 9.68 -30.45
C ILE A 73 -1.93 10.30 -29.48
N LYS A 74 -1.56 11.44 -28.90
CA LYS A 74 -2.47 12.28 -28.12
C LYS A 74 -2.37 13.72 -28.62
N MET A 75 -3.52 14.36 -28.82
CA MET A 75 -3.61 15.80 -29.08
C MET A 75 -4.72 16.37 -28.20
N GLU A 76 -4.42 17.44 -27.48
CA GLU A 76 -5.39 18.15 -26.63
C GLU A 76 -5.30 19.65 -26.87
N THR A 77 -6.39 20.35 -26.59
CA THR A 77 -6.45 21.83 -26.67
C THR A 77 -6.15 22.52 -25.35
N ASP A 78 -6.03 21.73 -24.27
CA ASP A 78 -5.77 22.20 -22.93
C ASP A 78 -4.62 21.39 -22.34
N LEU A 79 -3.53 22.09 -22.01
CA LEU A 79 -2.35 21.49 -21.41
C LEU A 79 -2.69 20.79 -20.08
N TYR A 80 -3.70 21.25 -19.33
CA TYR A 80 -4.15 20.59 -18.12
C TYR A 80 -4.74 19.19 -18.38
N LYS A 81 -5.43 18.99 -19.51
CA LYS A 81 -5.94 17.67 -19.93
C LYS A 81 -4.83 16.75 -20.43
N VAL A 82 -3.75 17.31 -20.96
CA VAL A 82 -2.52 16.55 -21.18
C VAL A 82 -1.98 16.10 -19.83
N ARG A 83 -1.85 17.05 -18.89
CA ARG A 83 -1.25 16.89 -17.56
C ARG A 83 -1.90 15.85 -16.67
N THR A 84 -3.20 15.65 -16.81
CA THR A 84 -3.98 14.80 -15.91
C THR A 84 -4.34 13.43 -16.48
N ASN A 85 -4.15 13.18 -17.78
CA ASN A 85 -4.71 11.99 -18.45
C ASN A 85 -3.79 11.42 -19.54
N LEU A 86 -2.58 10.96 -19.25
CA LEU A 86 -1.74 10.28 -20.26
C LEU A 86 -2.55 9.20 -21.02
N PRO A 87 -2.33 9.02 -22.35
CA PRO A 87 -3.19 8.15 -23.17
C PRO A 87 -3.07 6.66 -22.82
N PHE A 88 -2.06 6.30 -22.03
CA PHE A 88 -1.80 4.96 -21.48
C PHE A 88 -1.96 4.93 -19.95
N GLY A 89 -2.67 5.90 -19.39
CA GLY A 89 -2.71 6.11 -17.94
C GLY A 89 -1.31 6.34 -17.40
N ASN A 90 -1.04 5.82 -16.22
CA ASN A 90 0.15 6.18 -15.45
C ASN A 90 1.29 5.15 -15.61
N ASP A 91 1.39 4.56 -16.82
CA ASP A 91 2.41 3.60 -17.20
C ASP A 91 3.75 4.31 -17.50
N LEU A 92 4.64 4.31 -16.49
CA LEU A 92 6.01 4.82 -16.57
C LEU A 92 7.04 3.74 -16.97
N LEU A 93 6.59 2.59 -17.47
CA LEU A 93 7.44 1.44 -17.77
C LEU A 93 7.50 1.12 -19.27
N SER A 94 6.43 1.40 -20.01
CA SER A 94 6.32 0.95 -21.41
C SER A 94 6.69 1.99 -22.46
N HIS A 95 6.58 3.29 -22.16
CA HIS A 95 6.51 4.31 -23.21
C HIS A 95 7.73 5.22 -23.26
N PHE A 96 8.31 5.34 -24.46
CA PHE A 96 9.23 6.43 -24.81
C PHE A 96 8.48 7.52 -25.55
N THR A 97 8.76 8.78 -25.23
CA THR A 97 8.26 9.91 -26.01
C THR A 97 9.05 10.04 -27.30
N VAL A 98 8.36 9.95 -28.43
CA VAL A 98 8.97 10.04 -29.77
C VAL A 98 9.10 11.50 -30.19
N ILE A 99 8.02 12.28 -30.03
CA ILE A 99 7.95 13.69 -30.42
C ILE A 99 6.84 14.39 -29.65
N HIS A 100 7.06 15.66 -29.36
CA HIS A 100 6.02 16.61 -28.98
C HIS A 100 5.94 17.74 -30.00
N PHE A 101 4.75 18.26 -30.26
CA PHE A 101 4.53 19.30 -31.26
C PHE A 101 3.32 20.16 -30.89
N ASN A 102 3.26 21.37 -31.42
CA ASN A 102 2.17 22.31 -31.15
C ASN A 102 1.35 22.66 -32.39
N GLU A 103 0.42 23.61 -32.27
CA GLU A 103 -0.40 24.04 -33.41
C GLU A 103 0.40 24.67 -34.54
N PHE A 104 1.55 25.30 -34.27
CA PHE A 104 2.39 25.90 -35.30
C PHE A 104 3.06 24.82 -36.15
N ASP A 105 3.60 23.79 -35.50
CA ASP A 105 4.17 22.62 -36.17
C ASP A 105 3.11 21.97 -37.07
N LEU A 106 1.93 21.69 -36.51
CA LEU A 106 0.85 21.03 -37.24
C LEU A 106 0.35 21.86 -38.42
N LYS A 107 0.16 23.19 -38.25
CA LYS A 107 -0.23 24.09 -39.34
C LYS A 107 0.82 24.13 -40.45
N ASN A 108 2.11 24.13 -40.09
CA ASN A 108 3.17 24.08 -41.09
C ASN A 108 3.15 22.75 -41.85
N TRP A 109 2.98 21.62 -41.17
CA TRP A 109 2.84 20.31 -41.79
C TRP A 109 1.59 20.20 -42.67
N LEU A 110 0.45 20.73 -42.25
CA LEU A 110 -0.77 20.82 -43.07
C LEU A 110 -0.53 21.69 -44.31
N ARG A 111 0.18 22.81 -44.16
CA ARG A 111 0.55 23.67 -45.30
C ARG A 111 1.42 22.93 -46.31
N ILE A 112 2.40 22.16 -45.85
CA ILE A 112 3.22 21.30 -46.72
C ILE A 112 2.32 20.27 -47.43
N MET A 113 1.42 19.60 -46.68
CA MET A 113 0.46 18.64 -47.26
C MET A 113 -0.41 19.25 -48.38
N HIS A 114 -0.82 20.50 -48.24
CA HIS A 114 -1.70 21.18 -49.20
C HIS A 114 -0.96 21.86 -50.36
N ASN A 115 0.26 22.36 -50.14
CA ASN A 115 1.01 23.16 -51.11
C ASN A 115 2.10 22.38 -51.85
N SER A 116 2.36 21.12 -51.46
CA SER A 116 3.34 20.27 -52.14
C SER A 116 2.99 20.13 -53.62
N LYS A 117 3.96 20.47 -54.48
CA LYS A 117 3.91 20.17 -55.92
C LYS A 117 4.40 18.75 -56.23
N ASP A 118 4.92 18.04 -55.23
CA ASP A 118 5.42 16.68 -55.34
C ASP A 118 4.29 15.65 -55.31
N SER A 119 4.53 14.48 -55.91
CA SER A 119 3.56 13.38 -55.91
C SER A 119 3.37 12.72 -54.53
N ASP A 120 4.22 13.03 -53.54
CA ASP A 120 4.19 12.43 -52.19
C ASP A 120 4.40 13.47 -51.06
N PRO A 121 3.37 14.28 -50.75
CA PRO A 121 3.42 15.28 -49.67
C PRO A 121 3.71 14.70 -48.29
N ILE A 122 3.36 13.42 -48.06
CA ILE A 122 3.60 12.76 -46.76
C ILE A 122 5.09 12.61 -46.52
N SER A 123 5.86 12.27 -47.54
CA SER A 123 7.32 12.14 -47.44
C SER A 123 8.01 13.48 -47.16
N GLU A 124 7.49 14.60 -47.68
CA GLU A 124 8.02 15.93 -47.35
C GLU A 124 7.75 16.32 -45.88
N VAL A 125 6.52 16.10 -45.39
CA VAL A 125 6.22 16.31 -43.97
C VAL A 125 7.06 15.40 -43.08
N ALA A 126 7.23 14.14 -43.46
CA ALA A 126 8.03 13.19 -42.70
C ALA A 126 9.48 13.64 -42.52
N LYS A 127 10.07 14.35 -43.50
CA LYS A 127 11.41 14.96 -43.35
C LYS A 127 11.40 16.05 -42.27
N SER A 128 10.45 16.98 -42.33
CA SER A 128 10.33 18.06 -41.33
C SER A 128 10.04 17.50 -39.92
N LEU A 129 9.19 16.47 -39.84
CA LEU A 129 8.89 15.78 -38.59
C LEU A 129 10.13 15.07 -38.04
N LYS A 130 10.94 14.45 -38.90
CA LYS A 130 12.18 13.80 -38.52
C LYS A 130 13.22 14.79 -37.99
N GLU A 131 13.41 15.92 -38.67
CA GLU A 131 14.32 16.98 -38.20
C GLU A 131 13.94 17.46 -36.78
N LYS A 132 12.63 17.61 -36.52
CA LYS A 132 12.12 17.96 -35.19
C LYS A 132 12.34 16.83 -34.17
N MET A 133 12.07 15.58 -34.53
CA MET A 133 12.35 14.42 -33.68
C MET A 133 13.82 14.36 -33.29
N ASP A 134 14.73 14.48 -34.26
CA ASP A 134 16.18 14.41 -34.03
C ASP A 134 16.63 15.56 -33.11
N SER A 135 16.14 16.79 -33.36
CA SER A 135 16.46 17.96 -32.52
C SER A 135 15.95 17.82 -31.09
N GLN A 136 14.72 17.32 -30.90
CA GLN A 136 14.17 17.10 -29.56
C GLN A 136 14.92 16.00 -28.84
N PHE A 137 15.20 14.89 -29.54
CA PHE A 137 15.95 13.77 -28.99
C PHE A 137 17.33 14.20 -28.51
N GLU A 138 18.06 14.99 -29.28
CA GLU A 138 19.38 15.48 -28.87
C GLU A 138 19.34 16.29 -27.57
N ASP A 139 18.30 17.10 -27.37
CA ASP A 139 18.15 17.94 -26.19
C ASP A 139 17.86 17.10 -24.93
N TRP A 140 16.84 16.24 -25.00
CA TRP A 140 16.44 15.46 -23.83
C TRP A 140 17.36 14.28 -23.54
N TYR A 141 18.08 13.73 -24.55
CA TYR A 141 19.03 12.64 -24.35
C TYR A 141 20.19 13.02 -23.43
N LYS A 142 20.63 14.29 -23.45
CA LYS A 142 21.66 14.78 -22.51
C LYS A 142 21.21 14.63 -21.06
N GLN A 143 19.94 14.96 -20.80
CA GLN A 143 19.34 14.88 -19.48
C GLN A 143 19.07 13.42 -19.07
N LEU A 144 18.65 12.57 -20.02
CA LEU A 144 18.54 11.14 -19.78
C LEU A 144 19.90 10.52 -19.42
N PHE A 145 20.97 10.92 -20.10
CA PHE A 145 22.32 10.43 -19.81
C PHE A 145 22.78 10.84 -18.42
N GLU A 146 22.52 12.09 -18.02
CA GLU A 146 22.79 12.57 -16.66
C GLU A 146 21.96 11.81 -15.61
N ALA A 147 20.67 11.64 -15.85
CA ALA A 147 19.76 10.86 -14.98
C ALA A 147 20.22 9.41 -14.80
N THR A 148 20.66 8.77 -15.89
CA THR A 148 21.20 7.41 -15.86
C THR A 148 22.51 7.35 -15.08
N SER A 149 23.39 8.35 -15.26
CA SER A 149 24.70 8.39 -14.58
C SER A 149 24.59 8.71 -13.09
N THR A 150 23.61 9.52 -12.71
CA THR A 150 23.34 9.92 -11.33
C THR A 150 22.34 9.02 -10.62
N ASN A 151 21.76 8.05 -11.34
CA ASN A 151 20.71 7.17 -10.84
C ASN A 151 19.55 7.96 -10.20
N SER A 152 19.11 9.02 -10.88
CA SER A 152 18.12 9.97 -10.35
C SER A 152 17.16 10.46 -11.42
N LEU A 153 15.93 10.77 -11.02
CA LEU A 153 14.92 11.40 -11.88
C LEU A 153 15.06 12.93 -11.95
N LEU A 154 15.84 13.55 -11.07
CA LEU A 154 15.97 15.02 -10.99
C LEU A 154 16.35 15.67 -12.34
N PRO A 155 17.32 15.15 -13.12
CA PRO A 155 17.64 15.76 -14.41
C PRO A 155 16.49 15.71 -15.42
N LEU A 156 15.55 14.77 -15.25
CA LEU A 156 14.38 14.59 -16.12
C LEU A 156 13.14 15.34 -15.62
N GLU A 157 13.22 16.06 -14.51
CA GLU A 157 12.06 16.69 -13.87
C GLU A 157 11.27 17.59 -14.83
N TYR A 158 11.96 18.51 -15.51
CA TYR A 158 11.34 19.40 -16.49
C TYR A 158 10.63 18.59 -17.59
N TYR A 159 11.26 17.53 -18.10
CA TYR A 159 10.72 16.71 -19.18
C TYR A 159 9.47 15.95 -18.73
N TYR A 160 9.49 15.36 -17.54
CA TYR A 160 8.32 14.68 -16.98
C TYR A 160 7.19 15.66 -16.69
N SER A 161 7.51 16.88 -16.21
CA SER A 161 6.51 17.96 -16.03
C SER A 161 5.88 18.43 -17.35
N GLU A 162 6.57 18.19 -18.47
CA GLU A 162 6.13 18.47 -19.83
C GLU A 162 5.70 17.19 -20.59
N PHE A 163 5.45 16.08 -19.89
CA PHE A 163 4.92 14.81 -20.45
C PHE A 163 5.83 14.12 -21.47
N ILE A 164 7.11 14.47 -21.43
CA ILE A 164 8.18 13.79 -22.13
C ILE A 164 8.71 12.71 -21.19
N VAL A 165 8.11 11.53 -21.30
CA VAL A 165 8.40 10.36 -20.47
C VAL A 165 9.32 9.38 -21.18
N THR A 166 10.03 8.62 -20.36
CA THR A 166 10.85 7.45 -20.72
C THR A 166 10.60 6.36 -19.67
N PRO A 167 10.80 5.07 -19.99
CA PRO A 167 10.73 4.02 -18.98
C PRO A 167 11.69 4.26 -17.82
N ILE A 168 11.22 4.12 -16.59
CA ILE A 168 12.01 4.40 -15.37
C ILE A 168 13.02 3.30 -15.02
N ASP A 169 13.02 2.18 -15.73
CA ASP A 169 13.93 1.05 -15.50
C ASP A 169 15.38 1.30 -15.98
N PHE A 170 15.70 2.56 -16.32
CA PHE A 170 17.09 3.04 -16.36
C PHE A 170 17.70 3.20 -14.95
N LEU A 171 16.85 3.39 -13.94
CA LEU A 171 17.25 3.50 -12.54
C LEU A 171 17.70 2.13 -11.99
N SER A 172 18.49 2.14 -10.92
CA SER A 172 18.81 0.95 -10.13
C SER A 172 17.54 0.36 -9.50
N LYS A 173 17.57 -0.93 -9.13
CA LYS A 173 16.44 -1.56 -8.44
C LYS A 173 16.03 -0.79 -7.17
N GLU A 174 16.99 -0.32 -6.38
CA GLU A 174 16.73 0.45 -5.16
C GLU A 174 16.00 1.76 -5.49
N SER A 175 16.51 2.55 -6.43
CA SER A 175 15.89 3.83 -6.80
C SER A 175 14.54 3.65 -7.49
N GLN A 176 14.34 2.57 -8.28
CA GLN A 176 13.01 2.22 -8.77
C GLN A 176 12.05 1.90 -7.63
N PHE A 177 12.53 1.21 -6.59
CA PHE A 177 11.67 0.84 -5.46
C PHE A 177 11.18 2.09 -4.72
N GLU A 178 12.10 2.96 -4.34
CA GLU A 178 11.79 4.19 -3.59
C GLU A 178 10.92 5.18 -4.38
N ASN A 179 11.21 5.38 -5.67
CA ASN A 179 10.53 6.42 -6.45
C ASN A 179 9.25 5.93 -7.15
N TYR A 180 9.00 4.61 -7.18
CA TYR A 180 7.89 4.04 -7.93
C TYR A 180 7.19 2.87 -7.23
N TRP A 181 7.90 1.77 -6.95
CA TRP A 181 7.25 0.54 -6.51
C TRP A 181 6.64 0.66 -5.12
N LEU A 182 7.29 1.38 -4.21
CA LEU A 182 6.84 1.57 -2.83
C LEU A 182 5.43 2.17 -2.75
N GLU A 183 5.07 3.00 -3.73
CA GLU A 183 3.79 3.69 -3.82
C GLU A 183 2.65 2.79 -4.34
N LEU A 184 2.95 1.60 -4.86
CA LEU A 184 1.94 0.71 -5.43
C LEU A 184 1.30 -0.18 -4.37
N GLU A 185 0.11 -0.71 -4.66
CA GLU A 185 -0.71 -1.47 -3.70
C GLU A 185 0.02 -2.64 -3.06
N LEU A 186 0.98 -3.26 -3.75
CA LEU A 186 1.75 -4.40 -3.24
C LEU A 186 2.66 -4.01 -2.06
N PHE A 187 3.04 -2.74 -1.96
CA PHE A 187 4.02 -2.26 -0.98
C PHE A 187 3.51 -1.12 -0.09
N SER A 188 2.47 -0.40 -0.51
CA SER A 188 1.86 0.70 0.24
C SER A 188 0.70 0.24 1.12
N SER A 189 0.73 0.66 2.38
CA SER A 189 -0.26 0.34 3.42
C SER A 189 -1.44 1.30 3.47
N GLN A 190 -1.49 2.31 2.57
CA GLN A 190 -2.54 3.31 2.61
C GLN A 190 -3.89 2.71 2.19
N ASN A 191 -4.63 2.31 3.22
CA ASN A 191 -6.07 2.06 3.29
C ASN A 191 -6.90 3.33 3.03
N ASP A 192 -6.36 4.28 2.27
CA ASP A 192 -7.15 5.38 1.78
C ASP A 192 -7.95 4.90 0.56
N ASP A 193 -9.24 5.27 0.52
CA ASP A 193 -10.13 5.13 -0.63
C ASP A 193 -9.59 5.83 -1.91
N THR A 194 -8.40 6.42 -1.84
CA THR A 194 -7.68 7.02 -2.96
C THR A 194 -7.26 5.94 -3.97
N MET A 195 -7.81 6.04 -5.17
CA MET A 195 -7.44 5.18 -6.31
C MET A 195 -6.05 5.47 -6.87
N TYR A 196 -5.38 6.49 -6.33
CA TYR A 196 -4.13 7.02 -6.85
C TYR A 196 -3.10 7.20 -5.72
N SER A 197 -1.85 6.87 -6.01
CA SER A 197 -0.68 7.24 -5.20
C SER A 197 0.02 8.44 -5.81
N ILE A 198 0.86 9.14 -5.06
CA ILE A 198 1.61 10.28 -5.57
C ILE A 198 3.06 9.86 -5.71
N LEU A 199 3.53 9.71 -6.95
CA LEU A 199 4.95 9.49 -7.20
C LEU A 199 5.71 10.79 -7.06
N THR A 200 6.81 10.73 -6.32
CA THR A 200 7.80 11.80 -6.28
C THR A 200 8.79 11.56 -7.42
N LEU A 201 8.78 12.44 -8.43
CA LEU A 201 9.68 12.40 -9.58
C LEU A 201 10.57 13.66 -9.51
N GLY A 202 11.61 13.62 -8.69
CA GLY A 202 12.42 14.80 -8.40
C GLY A 202 11.70 15.76 -7.44
N THR A 203 11.53 17.04 -7.81
CA THR A 203 10.68 17.98 -7.04
C THR A 203 9.22 18.02 -7.50
N SER A 204 8.88 17.21 -8.50
CA SER A 204 7.56 17.13 -9.11
C SER A 204 6.79 15.90 -8.62
N ASN A 205 5.47 16.04 -8.53
CA ASN A 205 4.58 15.00 -8.06
C ASN A 205 3.60 14.58 -9.17
N ILE A 206 3.51 13.27 -9.44
CA ILE A 206 2.58 12.73 -10.43
C ILE A 206 1.64 11.72 -9.77
N PRO A 207 0.31 11.90 -9.86
CA PRO A 207 -0.62 10.89 -9.38
C PRO A 207 -0.59 9.66 -10.29
N VAL A 208 -0.39 8.47 -9.71
CA VAL A 208 -0.39 7.19 -10.42
C VAL A 208 -1.43 6.23 -9.89
N SER A 209 -1.94 5.33 -10.74
CA SER A 209 -2.83 4.27 -10.25
C SER A 209 -2.04 3.36 -9.34
N LYS A 210 -2.51 3.15 -8.11
CA LYS A 210 -1.85 2.23 -7.17
C LYS A 210 -2.04 0.76 -7.52
N PHE A 211 -3.07 0.46 -8.32
CA PHE A 211 -3.50 -0.91 -8.61
C PHE A 211 -2.72 -1.54 -9.77
N ILE A 212 -1.97 -2.60 -9.47
CA ILE A 212 -1.20 -3.42 -10.40
C ILE A 212 -1.86 -4.77 -10.67
N PHE A 213 -2.79 -5.21 -9.84
CA PHE A 213 -3.50 -6.50 -9.99
C PHE A 213 -4.87 -6.35 -10.65
N ASP A 214 -5.31 -7.37 -11.38
CA ASP A 214 -6.71 -7.56 -11.77
C ASP A 214 -7.55 -8.17 -10.63
N LYS A 215 -8.82 -8.48 -10.91
CA LYS A 215 -9.75 -9.04 -9.92
C LYS A 215 -9.36 -10.45 -9.45
N ASP A 216 -8.55 -11.15 -10.22
CA ASP A 216 -8.11 -12.53 -9.97
C ASP A 216 -6.66 -12.59 -9.45
N LEU A 217 -6.14 -11.43 -8.99
CA LEU A 217 -4.79 -11.22 -8.47
C LEU A 217 -3.67 -11.47 -9.50
N ASN A 218 -3.96 -11.37 -10.81
CA ASN A 218 -2.91 -11.43 -11.83
C ASN A 218 -2.35 -10.02 -12.08
N LEU A 219 -1.04 -9.93 -12.32
CA LEU A 219 -0.39 -8.67 -12.69
C LEU A 219 -0.94 -8.18 -14.04
N LYS A 220 -1.43 -6.93 -14.06
CA LYS A 220 -1.82 -6.24 -15.29
C LYS A 220 -0.58 -5.89 -16.12
N ASN A 221 -0.74 -5.71 -17.42
CA ASN A 221 0.29 -5.08 -18.22
C ASN A 221 0.45 -3.60 -17.79
N PRO A 222 1.69 -3.07 -17.71
CA PRO A 222 2.95 -3.74 -18.03
C PRO A 222 3.65 -4.44 -16.85
N PHE A 223 3.07 -4.42 -15.65
CA PHE A 223 3.68 -4.97 -14.43
C PHE A 223 4.01 -6.46 -14.53
N SER A 224 3.28 -7.21 -15.37
CA SER A 224 3.57 -8.60 -15.72
C SER A 224 5.01 -8.81 -16.22
N TYR A 225 5.59 -7.85 -16.95
CA TYR A 225 6.98 -7.92 -17.42
C TYR A 225 8.02 -7.79 -16.30
N TYR A 226 7.60 -7.31 -15.13
CA TYR A 226 8.45 -7.07 -13.95
C TYR A 226 8.16 -8.07 -12.81
N LYS A 227 7.45 -9.18 -13.11
CA LYS A 227 7.07 -10.19 -12.11
C LYS A 227 8.24 -10.64 -11.23
N ASP A 228 9.38 -10.98 -11.82
CA ASP A 228 10.54 -11.48 -11.06
C ASP A 228 11.14 -10.39 -10.15
N GLN A 229 11.18 -9.14 -10.61
CA GLN A 229 11.63 -8.02 -9.80
C GLN A 229 10.67 -7.72 -8.65
N LEU A 230 9.36 -7.83 -8.87
CA LEU A 230 8.36 -7.70 -7.81
C LEU A 230 8.47 -8.82 -6.78
N ILE A 231 8.79 -10.05 -7.22
CA ILE A 231 9.10 -11.17 -6.31
C ILE A 231 10.32 -10.81 -5.47
N ASP A 232 11.43 -10.36 -6.09
CA ASP A 232 12.65 -9.98 -5.37
C ASP A 232 12.36 -8.97 -4.25
N TYR A 233 11.61 -7.90 -4.54
CA TYR A 233 11.26 -6.89 -3.53
C TYR A 233 10.39 -7.45 -2.41
N VAL A 234 9.45 -8.35 -2.73
CA VAL A 234 8.63 -8.98 -1.69
C VAL A 234 9.49 -9.87 -0.79
N LEU A 235 10.43 -10.62 -1.37
CA LEU A 235 11.33 -11.48 -0.58
C LEU A 235 12.22 -10.63 0.35
N GLU A 236 12.80 -9.55 -0.16
CA GLU A 236 13.58 -8.58 0.63
C GLU A 236 12.74 -7.97 1.78
N LYS A 237 11.46 -7.68 1.50
CA LYS A 237 10.51 -7.17 2.49
C LYS A 237 10.19 -8.19 3.59
N LEU A 238 10.14 -9.48 3.26
CA LEU A 238 9.95 -10.56 4.24
C LEU A 238 11.19 -10.79 5.11
N GLU A 239 12.40 -10.53 4.59
CA GLU A 239 13.64 -10.60 5.37
C GLU A 239 13.75 -9.41 6.35
N ASN A 240 13.30 -8.22 5.94
CA ASN A 240 13.45 -6.97 6.69
C ASN A 240 12.10 -6.38 7.14
N THR A 241 11.48 -7.00 8.14
CA THR A 241 10.19 -6.60 8.73
C THR A 241 10.23 -5.44 9.73
N ASP A 242 11.41 -4.94 10.12
CA ASP A 242 11.61 -4.12 11.33
C ASP A 242 10.86 -2.76 11.33
N ASN A 243 10.36 -2.30 10.18
CA ASN A 243 9.64 -1.04 10.02
C ASN A 243 8.26 -1.19 9.36
N LEU A 244 7.71 -2.40 9.31
CA LEU A 244 6.49 -2.70 8.56
C LEU A 244 5.41 -3.22 9.48
N LEU A 245 4.19 -2.72 9.30
CA LEU A 245 3.04 -3.31 9.99
C LEU A 245 2.87 -4.74 9.48
N ILE A 246 2.82 -5.71 10.38
CA ILE A 246 2.65 -7.13 10.00
C ILE A 246 1.46 -7.33 9.03
N MET A 247 0.37 -6.60 9.23
CA MET A 247 -0.82 -6.70 8.38
C MET A 247 -0.60 -6.29 6.91
N ASP A 248 0.39 -5.45 6.65
CA ASP A 248 0.74 -4.98 5.30
C ASP A 248 1.39 -6.09 4.45
N LEU A 249 1.77 -7.20 5.08
CA LEU A 249 2.34 -8.36 4.41
C LEU A 249 1.28 -9.30 3.84
N ASN A 250 -0.01 -9.07 4.11
CA ASN A 250 -1.09 -9.92 3.58
C ASN A 250 -1.16 -9.94 2.04
N LEU A 251 -1.08 -8.79 1.39
CA LEU A 251 -1.09 -8.75 -0.08
C LEU A 251 0.20 -9.32 -0.70
N PRO A 252 1.41 -8.98 -0.20
CA PRO A 252 2.64 -9.67 -0.57
C PRO A 252 2.58 -11.20 -0.45
N LEU A 253 2.07 -11.74 0.65
CA LEU A 253 1.93 -13.17 0.86
C LEU A 253 0.90 -13.80 -0.10
N LYS A 254 -0.24 -13.12 -0.37
CA LYS A 254 -1.20 -13.56 -1.41
C LYS A 254 -0.56 -13.61 -2.79
N PHE A 255 0.24 -12.61 -3.11
CA PHE A 255 0.97 -12.56 -4.37
C PHE A 255 1.95 -13.74 -4.50
N LEU A 256 2.79 -13.99 -3.50
CA LEU A 256 3.72 -15.14 -3.52
C LEU A 256 2.99 -16.48 -3.62
N LYS A 257 1.86 -16.64 -2.92
CA LYS A 257 1.02 -17.84 -3.01
C LYS A 257 0.54 -18.06 -4.44
N LYS A 258 0.00 -17.01 -5.08
CA LYS A 258 -0.43 -17.07 -6.48
C LYS A 258 0.72 -17.46 -7.41
N ILE A 259 1.95 -17.01 -7.13
CA ILE A 259 3.12 -17.39 -7.92
C ILE A 259 3.44 -18.88 -7.77
N LEU A 260 3.42 -19.41 -6.55
CA LEU A 260 3.64 -20.83 -6.27
C LEU A 260 2.57 -21.72 -6.93
N ASP A 261 1.31 -21.31 -6.86
CA ASP A 261 0.19 -22.02 -7.49
C ASP A 261 0.30 -22.07 -9.03
N SER A 262 1.12 -21.20 -9.63
CA SER A 262 1.26 -21.05 -11.09
C SER A 262 2.41 -21.84 -11.73
N GLU A 263 3.06 -22.74 -10.99
CA GLU A 263 4.34 -23.39 -11.34
C GLU A 263 5.46 -22.36 -11.61
N THR A 264 6.41 -22.24 -10.67
CA THR A 264 7.53 -21.29 -10.76
C THR A 264 8.89 -21.97 -10.54
N ASN A 265 9.93 -21.46 -11.19
CA ASN A 265 11.32 -21.85 -10.92
C ASN A 265 11.90 -21.17 -9.67
N ARG A 266 11.15 -20.28 -9.01
CA ARG A 266 11.54 -19.56 -7.78
C ARG A 266 11.00 -20.22 -6.50
N GLU A 267 10.41 -21.41 -6.59
CA GLU A 267 9.71 -22.07 -5.48
C GLU A 267 10.61 -22.23 -4.24
N GLU A 268 11.82 -22.76 -4.41
CA GLU A 268 12.75 -22.99 -3.31
C GLU A 268 13.10 -21.70 -2.55
N GLU A 269 13.31 -20.61 -3.29
CA GLU A 269 13.65 -19.30 -2.72
C GLU A 269 12.48 -18.70 -1.96
N ILE A 270 11.28 -18.75 -2.54
CA ILE A 270 10.05 -18.25 -1.92
C ILE A 270 9.76 -19.02 -0.63
N VAL A 271 9.81 -20.36 -0.68
CA VAL A 271 9.57 -21.22 0.49
C VAL A 271 10.59 -20.92 1.59
N LYS A 272 11.88 -20.79 1.25
CA LYS A 272 12.94 -20.48 2.22
C LYS A 272 12.74 -19.12 2.89
N ALA A 273 12.35 -18.10 2.12
CA ALA A 273 12.07 -16.77 2.68
C ALA A 273 10.86 -16.81 3.63
N ILE A 274 9.79 -17.53 3.26
CA ILE A 274 8.60 -17.71 4.10
C ILE A 274 8.94 -18.46 5.40
N GLU A 275 9.78 -19.50 5.35
CA GLU A 275 10.22 -20.20 6.57
C GLU A 275 11.01 -19.27 7.51
N SER A 276 11.95 -18.49 6.94
CA SER A 276 12.72 -17.51 7.72
C SER A 276 11.81 -16.43 8.33
N PHE A 277 10.87 -15.91 7.55
CA PHE A 277 9.89 -14.91 7.97
C PHE A 277 9.05 -15.41 9.15
N LYS A 278 8.53 -16.65 9.07
CA LYS A 278 7.73 -17.25 10.15
C LYS A 278 8.46 -17.34 11.49
N ILE A 279 9.73 -17.74 11.44
CA ILE A 279 10.56 -17.82 12.63
C ILE A 279 10.76 -16.41 13.19
N LYS A 280 11.16 -15.48 12.33
CA LYS A 280 11.41 -14.09 12.71
C LYS A 280 10.22 -13.43 13.39
N ILE A 281 9.03 -13.44 12.78
CA ILE A 281 7.84 -12.77 13.36
C ILE A 281 7.41 -13.39 14.69
N LEU A 282 7.66 -14.69 14.89
CA LEU A 282 7.34 -15.36 16.14
C LEU A 282 8.36 -14.99 17.22
N ASP A 283 9.65 -15.02 16.89
CA ASP A 283 10.74 -14.65 17.79
C ASP A 283 10.63 -13.17 18.22
N ASP A 284 10.35 -12.27 17.26
CA ASP A 284 10.15 -10.84 17.52
C ASP A 284 8.95 -10.61 18.45
N PHE A 285 7.85 -11.35 18.24
CA PHE A 285 6.69 -11.28 19.14
C PHE A 285 7.04 -11.86 20.52
N GLU A 286 7.69 -13.02 20.59
CA GLU A 286 8.10 -13.66 21.86
C GLU A 286 9.01 -12.75 22.69
N ALA A 287 9.93 -12.03 22.04
CA ALA A 287 10.87 -11.12 22.69
C ALA A 287 10.19 -9.87 23.29
N ASN A 288 9.18 -9.32 22.61
CA ASN A 288 8.66 -7.98 22.93
C ASN A 288 7.26 -7.97 23.57
N HIS A 289 6.44 -9.01 23.36
CA HIS A 289 5.02 -8.97 23.73
C HIS A 289 4.76 -8.72 25.22
N LYS A 290 5.61 -9.23 26.13
CA LYS A 290 5.39 -9.09 27.58
C LYS A 290 5.46 -7.63 28.01
N ASP A 291 6.49 -6.94 27.55
CA ASP A 291 6.73 -5.54 27.90
C ASP A 291 5.65 -4.66 27.26
N GLN A 292 5.34 -4.88 25.98
CA GLN A 292 4.29 -4.14 25.26
C GLN A 292 2.90 -4.34 25.88
N LEU A 293 2.56 -5.56 26.31
CA LEU A 293 1.30 -5.83 27.00
C LEU A 293 1.27 -5.23 28.39
N SER A 294 2.37 -5.34 29.15
CA SER A 294 2.46 -4.77 30.49
C SER A 294 2.28 -3.25 30.43
N GLU A 295 2.98 -2.59 29.51
CA GLU A 295 2.90 -1.14 29.32
C GLU A 295 1.47 -0.71 28.97
N ASN A 296 0.85 -1.38 27.98
CA ASN A 296 -0.50 -1.05 27.54
C ASN A 296 -1.60 -1.33 28.57
N LEU A 297 -1.44 -2.39 29.38
CA LEU A 297 -2.44 -2.79 30.37
C LEU A 297 -2.32 -2.01 31.69
N PHE A 298 -1.09 -1.72 32.12
CA PHE A 298 -0.83 -1.27 33.49
C PHE A 298 -0.17 0.12 33.57
N ASP A 299 0.71 0.48 32.64
CA ASP A 299 1.49 1.72 32.74
C ASP A 299 0.83 2.91 32.02
N SER A 300 0.31 2.70 30.80
CA SER A 300 -0.29 3.75 29.95
C SER A 300 -1.68 3.41 29.36
N PRO A 301 -2.65 2.92 30.16
CA PRO A 301 -3.92 2.40 29.64
C PRO A 301 -4.91 3.46 29.10
N GLU A 302 -4.58 4.76 29.22
CA GLU A 302 -5.37 5.84 28.61
C GLU A 302 -5.11 5.98 27.10
N HIS A 303 -3.94 5.54 26.64
CA HIS A 303 -3.51 5.64 25.24
C HIS A 303 -2.90 4.30 24.77
N PRO A 304 -3.66 3.18 24.83
CA PRO A 304 -3.14 1.91 24.41
C PRO A 304 -2.81 1.95 22.92
N TYR A 305 -1.64 1.44 22.56
CA TYR A 305 -1.25 1.27 21.16
C TYR A 305 -1.52 -0.17 20.70
N HIS A 306 -1.66 -0.35 19.38
CA HIS A 306 -1.82 -1.67 18.80
C HIS A 306 -0.54 -2.48 18.99
N VAL A 307 -0.66 -3.66 19.61
CA VAL A 307 0.45 -4.62 19.69
C VAL A 307 0.46 -5.44 18.42
N GLU A 308 1.39 -5.13 17.52
CA GLU A 308 1.59 -5.91 16.31
C GLU A 308 1.86 -7.37 16.64
N ASN A 309 1.14 -8.27 15.97
CA ASN A 309 1.26 -9.67 16.26
C ASN A 309 0.86 -10.54 15.05
N PRO A 310 1.35 -11.80 14.97
CA PRO A 310 1.03 -12.70 13.86
C PRO A 310 -0.47 -13.01 13.66
N LEU A 311 -1.37 -12.71 14.61
CA LEU A 311 -2.81 -12.91 14.41
C LEU A 311 -3.41 -11.93 13.39
N ASP A 312 -2.69 -10.84 13.08
CA ASP A 312 -3.10 -9.82 12.10
C ASP A 312 -2.91 -10.26 10.64
N LEU A 313 -2.17 -11.36 10.42
CA LEU A 313 -2.04 -11.98 9.09
C LEU A 313 -3.31 -12.74 8.70
N ASP A 314 -3.50 -13.03 7.42
CA ASP A 314 -4.43 -14.06 6.95
C ASP A 314 -3.87 -15.47 7.26
N ASP A 315 -4.70 -16.51 7.20
CA ASP A 315 -4.31 -17.84 7.70
C ASP A 315 -3.22 -18.55 6.87
N PHE A 316 -3.02 -18.19 5.61
CA PHE A 316 -2.09 -18.80 4.62
C PHE A 316 -1.64 -20.23 4.99
N ASP A 317 -2.58 -21.17 4.90
CA ASP A 317 -2.39 -22.55 5.37
C ASP A 317 -1.16 -23.22 4.74
N ASP A 318 -0.96 -23.03 3.43
CA ASP A 318 0.15 -23.61 2.68
C ASP A 318 1.51 -23.07 3.13
N PHE A 319 1.52 -21.89 3.75
CA PHE A 319 2.72 -21.30 4.33
C PHE A 319 2.90 -21.71 5.79
N GLY A 320 1.92 -22.35 6.42
CA GLY A 320 1.95 -22.70 7.83
C GLY A 320 1.72 -21.51 8.78
N ILE A 321 1.18 -20.39 8.30
CA ILE A 321 0.88 -19.21 9.14
C ILE A 321 -0.18 -19.55 10.20
N ARG A 322 -1.12 -20.43 9.90
CA ARG A 322 -2.08 -20.96 10.89
C ARG A 322 -1.39 -21.52 12.14
N ASP A 323 -0.26 -22.21 11.99
CA ASP A 323 0.44 -22.79 13.14
C ASP A 323 1.20 -21.73 13.93
N ILE A 324 1.73 -20.70 13.27
CA ILE A 324 2.28 -19.51 13.95
C ILE A 324 1.20 -18.82 14.76
N LYS A 325 0.01 -18.59 14.19
CA LYS A 325 -1.12 -18.01 14.92
C LYS A 325 -1.54 -18.82 16.15
N LYS A 326 -1.53 -20.15 16.06
CA LYS A 326 -1.81 -21.01 17.23
C LYS A 326 -0.76 -20.82 18.33
N LYS A 327 0.53 -20.74 17.96
CA LYS A 327 1.61 -20.46 18.93
C LYS A 327 1.47 -19.07 19.55
N THR A 328 1.23 -18.04 18.73
CA THR A 328 0.95 -16.67 19.17
C THR A 328 -0.23 -16.62 20.15
N MET A 329 -1.32 -17.33 19.85
CA MET A 329 -2.46 -17.46 20.76
C MET A 329 -2.05 -18.11 22.08
N SER A 330 -1.25 -19.19 22.06
CA SER A 330 -0.76 -19.82 23.29
C SER A 330 0.06 -18.85 24.13
N ILE A 331 0.96 -18.08 23.51
CA ILE A 331 1.81 -17.09 24.19
C ILE A 331 0.94 -16.04 24.90
N PHE A 332 -0.07 -15.49 24.21
CA PHE A 332 -1.02 -14.58 24.84
C PHE A 332 -1.75 -15.23 26.02
N ILE A 333 -2.26 -16.45 25.84
CA ILE A 333 -3.01 -17.15 26.89
C ILE A 333 -2.12 -17.47 28.10
N ASP A 334 -0.86 -17.84 27.88
CA ASP A 334 0.09 -18.13 28.95
C ASP A 334 0.46 -16.86 29.72
N TYR A 335 0.67 -15.73 29.03
CA TYR A 335 0.82 -14.42 29.67
C TYR A 335 -0.41 -14.08 30.55
N LEU A 336 -1.62 -14.35 30.06
CA LEU A 336 -2.87 -14.07 30.79
C LEU A 336 -3.11 -15.03 31.96
N LYS A 337 -2.60 -16.26 31.93
CA LYS A 337 -2.65 -17.14 33.13
C LYS A 337 -1.80 -16.58 34.27
N GLU A 338 -0.68 -15.93 33.95
CA GLU A 338 0.22 -15.33 34.93
C GLU A 338 -0.27 -13.95 35.42
N ASN A 339 -0.81 -13.14 34.50
CA ASN A 339 -1.06 -11.71 34.74
C ASN A 339 -2.53 -11.31 34.63
N GLY A 340 -3.41 -12.16 34.09
CA GLY A 340 -4.81 -11.83 33.80
C GLY A 340 -5.68 -11.57 35.04
N GLN A 341 -5.24 -12.06 36.20
CA GLN A 341 -5.88 -11.82 37.49
C GLN A 341 -5.80 -10.35 37.94
N PHE A 342 -4.86 -9.58 37.39
CA PHE A 342 -4.65 -8.18 37.72
C PHE A 342 -5.66 -7.31 36.96
N PRO A 343 -6.59 -6.60 37.65
CA PRO A 343 -7.61 -5.82 36.97
C PRO A 343 -7.07 -4.77 35.97
N ALA A 344 -7.44 -4.90 34.69
CA ALA A 344 -7.01 -3.99 33.61
C ALA A 344 -8.02 -3.90 32.44
N VAL A 345 -7.70 -3.05 31.45
CA VAL A 345 -8.53 -2.78 30.24
C VAL A 345 -8.29 -3.77 29.11
N TYR A 346 -8.38 -5.07 29.42
CA TYR A 346 -8.07 -6.16 28.50
C TYR A 346 -8.83 -6.08 27.18
N LYS A 347 -10.10 -5.66 27.19
CA LYS A 347 -10.89 -5.54 25.96
C LYS A 347 -10.30 -4.56 24.94
N THR A 348 -9.66 -3.50 25.42
CA THR A 348 -9.11 -2.44 24.57
C THR A 348 -7.76 -2.82 24.00
N VAL A 349 -6.95 -3.54 24.80
CA VAL A 349 -5.55 -3.86 24.46
C VAL A 349 -5.43 -5.16 23.68
N LEU A 350 -6.20 -6.19 24.04
CA LEU A 350 -6.01 -7.52 23.45
C LEU A 350 -6.63 -7.62 22.05
N PRO A 351 -6.03 -8.38 21.13
CA PRO A 351 -6.69 -8.77 19.89
C PRO A 351 -8.04 -9.44 20.17
N ARG A 352 -9.05 -9.13 19.37
CA ARG A 352 -10.45 -9.57 19.61
C ARG A 352 -10.58 -11.08 19.80
N VAL A 353 -9.79 -11.86 19.07
CA VAL A 353 -9.78 -13.33 19.16
C VAL A 353 -9.19 -13.81 20.50
N VAL A 354 -8.12 -13.18 20.97
CA VAL A 354 -7.48 -13.47 22.27
C VAL A 354 -8.43 -13.11 23.40
N TYR A 355 -9.02 -11.91 23.35
CA TYR A 355 -9.97 -11.43 24.34
C TYR A 355 -11.14 -12.41 24.55
N LYS A 356 -11.75 -12.85 23.44
CA LYS A 356 -12.86 -13.81 23.49
C LYS A 356 -12.45 -15.14 24.11
N GLU A 357 -11.26 -15.63 23.79
CA GLU A 357 -10.78 -16.91 24.31
C GLU A 357 -10.43 -16.82 25.79
N ALA A 358 -9.75 -15.76 26.21
CA ALA A 358 -9.46 -15.48 27.61
C ALA A 358 -10.74 -15.37 28.47
N LYS A 359 -11.80 -14.74 27.94
CA LYS A 359 -13.12 -14.68 28.62
C LYS A 359 -13.74 -16.05 28.85
N LYS A 360 -13.70 -16.96 27.86
CA LYS A 360 -14.29 -18.31 28.01
C LYS A 360 -13.63 -19.10 29.15
N GLN A 361 -12.34 -18.84 29.37
CA GLN A 361 -11.54 -19.51 30.38
C GLN A 361 -11.51 -18.74 31.72
N ASN A 362 -12.22 -17.62 31.84
CA ASN A 362 -12.19 -16.71 32.99
C ASN A 362 -10.77 -16.29 33.42
N LEU A 363 -9.87 -16.08 32.45
CA LEU A 363 -8.46 -15.75 32.73
C LEU A 363 -8.23 -14.28 33.07
N ILE A 364 -9.18 -13.40 32.76
CA ILE A 364 -9.02 -11.95 32.85
C ILE A 364 -10.01 -11.32 33.81
N VAL A 365 -9.56 -10.31 34.56
CA VAL A 365 -10.40 -9.44 35.39
C VAL A 365 -10.51 -8.07 34.70
N GLU A 366 -11.68 -7.78 34.14
CA GLU A 366 -11.91 -6.60 33.32
C GLU A 366 -12.20 -5.35 34.18
N VAL A 367 -11.57 -4.24 33.77
CA VAL A 367 -11.93 -2.88 34.16
C VAL A 367 -12.48 -2.16 32.93
N PHE A 368 -13.61 -1.47 33.07
CA PHE A 368 -14.22 -0.78 31.93
C PHE A 368 -13.57 0.57 31.62
N PRO A 369 -13.14 0.81 30.38
CA PRO A 369 -12.48 2.06 30.01
C PRO A 369 -13.44 3.25 29.82
N VAL A 370 -12.81 4.43 29.92
CA VAL A 370 -13.29 5.82 29.77
C VAL A 370 -14.07 6.12 28.47
N PHE A 371 -13.91 5.35 27.39
CA PHE A 371 -14.32 5.75 26.03
C PHE A 371 -15.39 4.87 25.34
N GLY A 372 -16.10 4.00 26.07
CA GLY A 372 -17.07 3.08 25.49
C GLY A 372 -18.50 3.25 26.00
N LYS A 373 -19.48 3.07 25.10
CA LYS A 373 -20.84 2.67 25.52
C LYS A 373 -20.72 1.35 26.28
N LEU A 374 -21.55 1.16 27.32
CA LEU A 374 -21.73 -0.14 27.98
C LEU A 374 -21.80 -1.25 26.92
N PRO A 375 -21.12 -2.39 27.11
CA PRO A 375 -21.13 -3.48 26.15
C PRO A 375 -22.47 -4.22 26.21
N LEU A 376 -23.54 -3.57 25.76
CA LEU A 376 -24.94 -3.98 25.90
C LEU A 376 -25.25 -5.37 25.30
N ASN A 377 -24.36 -5.92 24.47
CA ASN A 377 -24.52 -7.20 23.77
C ASN A 377 -23.53 -8.28 24.23
N GLU A 378 -22.83 -8.10 25.36
CA GLU A 378 -21.76 -9.03 25.77
C GLU A 378 -22.18 -10.16 26.73
N ILE A 379 -21.42 -11.25 26.60
CA ILE A 379 -21.38 -12.44 27.46
C ILE A 379 -20.88 -12.03 28.87
N PRO A 380 -21.28 -12.74 29.95
CA PRO A 380 -20.74 -12.59 31.31
C PRO A 380 -19.22 -12.42 31.34
N MET A 381 -18.75 -11.62 32.30
CA MET A 381 -17.33 -11.35 32.53
C MET A 381 -16.97 -11.40 34.00
N VAL A 382 -15.67 -11.43 34.29
CA VAL A 382 -15.12 -11.20 35.62
C VAL A 382 -14.76 -9.73 35.72
N TYR A 383 -15.38 -9.02 36.64
CA TYR A 383 -15.35 -7.57 36.72
C TYR A 383 -14.64 -7.06 37.98
N SER A 384 -13.94 -5.93 37.84
CA SER A 384 -13.43 -5.13 38.95
C SER A 384 -13.75 -3.64 38.77
N PRO A 385 -14.24 -2.95 39.82
CA PRO A 385 -14.38 -1.49 39.83
C PRO A 385 -13.05 -0.75 40.09
N VAL A 386 -11.96 -1.48 40.27
CA VAL A 386 -10.64 -0.96 40.67
C VAL A 386 -9.58 -1.59 39.79
N ARG A 387 -8.67 -0.78 39.24
CA ARG A 387 -7.50 -1.24 38.48
C ARG A 387 -6.38 -1.71 39.42
N SER A 388 -5.42 -2.46 38.90
CA SER A 388 -4.28 -2.99 39.67
C SER A 388 -3.44 -1.95 40.41
N ASP A 389 -3.39 -0.71 39.92
CA ASP A 389 -2.74 0.43 40.57
C ASP A 389 -3.64 1.14 41.60
N LEU A 390 -4.79 0.55 41.94
CA LEU A 390 -5.82 1.07 42.84
C LEU A 390 -6.60 2.29 42.31
N SER A 391 -6.47 2.61 41.02
CA SER A 391 -7.33 3.61 40.38
C SER A 391 -8.79 3.13 40.31
N ILE A 392 -9.73 3.96 40.78
CA ILE A 392 -11.17 3.63 40.88
C ILE A 392 -11.96 4.28 39.73
N ILE A 393 -12.92 3.54 39.15
CA ILE A 393 -13.67 3.91 37.93
C ILE A 393 -14.65 5.11 38.02
N SER A 394 -14.51 5.99 39.02
CA SER A 394 -15.32 7.21 39.11
C SER A 394 -14.59 8.39 39.75
N LEU A 395 -13.26 8.30 39.85
CA LEU A 395 -12.42 9.44 40.24
C LEU A 395 -12.07 10.25 38.98
N ASN A 396 -11.66 11.51 39.17
CA ASN A 396 -11.27 12.40 38.05
C ASN A 396 -10.21 11.79 37.12
N ASN A 397 -9.42 10.83 37.60
CA ASN A 397 -8.39 10.14 36.85
C ASN A 397 -8.93 8.99 35.98
N TYR A 398 -10.23 8.64 36.08
CA TYR A 398 -10.81 7.50 35.36
C TYR A 398 -12.34 7.66 35.19
N SER A 399 -12.75 8.78 34.58
CA SER A 399 -14.18 9.09 34.39
C SER A 399 -14.85 8.13 33.41
N VAL A 400 -15.99 7.54 33.80
CA VAL A 400 -16.83 6.76 32.90
C VAL A 400 -17.90 7.63 32.24
N SER A 401 -18.28 7.31 31.00
CA SER A 401 -19.33 8.02 30.24
C SER A 401 -20.75 7.54 30.52
N PHE A 402 -20.91 6.53 31.38
CA PHE A 402 -22.17 5.92 31.79
C PHE A 402 -22.35 6.06 33.32
N ASN A 403 -23.59 6.07 33.79
CA ASN A 403 -23.84 6.05 35.23
C ASN A 403 -23.59 4.66 35.83
N LEU A 404 -23.21 4.60 37.11
CA LEU A 404 -22.83 3.34 37.74
C LEU A 404 -24.05 2.42 37.97
N GLU A 405 -25.25 2.98 38.06
CA GLU A 405 -26.49 2.23 38.17
C GLU A 405 -26.77 1.40 36.90
N SER A 406 -26.60 1.96 35.70
CA SER A 406 -26.75 1.21 34.45
C SER A 406 -25.71 0.10 34.31
N LEU A 407 -24.51 0.32 34.86
CA LEU A 407 -23.48 -0.71 34.89
C LEU A 407 -23.87 -1.86 35.83
N ASN A 408 -24.38 -1.58 37.03
CA ASN A 408 -24.87 -2.61 37.96
C ASN A 408 -25.95 -3.47 37.29
N ASP A 409 -26.92 -2.79 36.68
CA ASP A 409 -28.02 -3.40 35.94
C ASP A 409 -27.52 -4.34 34.84
N HIS A 410 -26.50 -3.89 34.09
CA HIS A 410 -25.87 -4.69 33.04
C HIS A 410 -25.17 -5.91 33.61
N LEU A 411 -24.29 -5.72 34.61
CA LEU A 411 -23.53 -6.80 35.26
C LEU A 411 -24.44 -7.89 35.85
N SER A 412 -25.56 -7.49 36.47
CA SER A 412 -26.57 -8.44 36.97
C SER A 412 -27.28 -9.18 35.83
N LYS A 413 -27.71 -8.47 34.77
CA LYS A 413 -28.41 -9.06 33.62
C LYS A 413 -27.54 -10.06 32.86
N THR A 414 -26.24 -9.81 32.75
CA THR A 414 -25.30 -10.72 32.07
C THR A 414 -24.83 -11.88 32.94
N GLY A 415 -25.13 -11.87 34.25
CA GLY A 415 -24.57 -12.86 35.18
C GLY A 415 -23.06 -12.72 35.37
N SER A 416 -22.56 -11.49 35.27
CA SER A 416 -21.13 -11.19 35.49
C SER A 416 -20.74 -11.45 36.94
N LYS A 417 -19.50 -11.86 37.12
CA LYS A 417 -18.92 -12.28 38.40
C LYS A 417 -17.75 -11.38 38.79
N THR A 418 -17.20 -11.57 39.97
CA THR A 418 -15.98 -10.93 40.43
C THR A 418 -15.03 -11.96 41.03
N THR A 419 -13.96 -11.53 41.70
CA THR A 419 -13.05 -12.42 42.45
C THR A 419 -13.08 -12.12 43.94
N LYS A 420 -12.65 -13.08 44.76
CA LYS A 420 -12.47 -12.85 46.21
C LYS A 420 -11.49 -11.72 46.49
N GLU A 421 -10.44 -11.59 45.69
CA GLU A 421 -9.44 -10.54 45.87
C GLU A 421 -10.01 -9.15 45.58
N VAL A 422 -10.78 -9.01 44.50
CA VAL A 422 -11.49 -7.74 44.20
C VAL A 422 -12.40 -7.35 45.36
N LYS A 423 -13.14 -8.30 45.94
CA LYS A 423 -13.99 -8.01 47.11
C LYS A 423 -13.19 -7.49 48.30
N LYS A 424 -12.04 -8.11 48.63
CA LYS A 424 -11.16 -7.62 49.70
C LYS A 424 -10.66 -6.20 49.41
N THR A 425 -10.25 -5.91 48.18
CA THR A 425 -9.82 -4.57 47.78
C THR A 425 -10.96 -3.55 47.96
N VAL A 426 -12.17 -3.90 47.54
CA VAL A 426 -13.35 -3.05 47.69
C VAL A 426 -13.70 -2.82 49.17
N GLU A 427 -13.65 -3.85 50.01
CA GLU A 427 -13.84 -3.73 51.46
C GLU A 427 -12.81 -2.77 52.08
N ALA A 428 -11.54 -2.91 51.72
CA ALA A 428 -10.47 -2.04 52.20
C ALA A 428 -10.70 -0.57 51.80
N ILE A 429 -11.14 -0.32 50.56
CA ILE A 429 -11.46 1.02 50.07
C ILE A 429 -12.63 1.64 50.85
N LEU A 430 -13.71 0.87 51.08
CA LEU A 430 -14.87 1.34 51.83
C LEU A 430 -14.54 1.61 53.31
N GLN A 431 -13.59 0.88 53.88
CA GLN A 431 -13.11 1.08 55.24
C GLN A 431 -12.06 2.19 55.36
N PHE A 432 -11.54 2.74 54.26
CA PHE A 432 -10.52 3.78 54.29
C PHE A 432 -11.12 5.15 54.62
N HIS A 433 -11.02 5.58 55.88
CA HIS A 433 -11.72 6.75 56.42
C HIS A 433 -11.32 8.10 55.77
N ASN A 434 -10.18 8.15 55.08
CA ASN A 434 -9.67 9.35 54.42
C ASN A 434 -10.09 9.46 52.93
N CYS A 435 -10.79 8.47 52.36
CA CYS A 435 -11.27 8.55 50.99
C CYS A 435 -12.68 9.16 50.93
N ARG A 436 -12.82 10.33 50.31
CA ARG A 436 -14.14 10.95 50.07
C ARG A 436 -14.79 10.32 48.83
N LEU A 437 -15.50 9.21 49.04
CA LEU A 437 -16.28 8.54 48.00
C LEU A 437 -17.68 9.18 47.87
N SER A 438 -18.15 9.38 46.64
CA SER A 438 -19.54 9.78 46.38
C SER A 438 -20.53 8.68 46.79
N ASP A 439 -21.78 9.05 47.05
CA ASP A 439 -22.80 8.06 47.42
C ASP A 439 -23.09 7.07 46.28
N GLU A 440 -23.03 7.53 45.03
CA GLU A 440 -23.16 6.69 43.83
C GLU A 440 -22.02 5.64 43.77
N LEU A 441 -20.77 6.07 43.98
CA LEU A 441 -19.63 5.15 43.98
C LEU A 441 -19.71 4.17 45.16
N LYS A 442 -20.06 4.63 46.37
CA LYS A 442 -20.26 3.72 47.51
C LYS A 442 -21.33 2.68 47.22
N SER A 443 -22.43 3.08 46.57
CA SER A 443 -23.50 2.16 46.18
C SER A 443 -23.00 1.11 45.19
N HIS A 444 -22.24 1.54 44.17
CA HIS A 444 -21.61 0.63 43.20
C HIS A 444 -20.62 -0.35 43.85
N LEU A 445 -19.74 0.14 44.73
CA LEU A 445 -18.78 -0.70 45.46
C LEU A 445 -19.50 -1.75 46.34
N ASN A 446 -20.54 -1.34 47.06
CA ASN A 446 -21.36 -2.29 47.84
C ASN A 446 -22.06 -3.31 46.94
N PHE A 447 -22.54 -2.91 45.76
CA PHE A 447 -23.07 -3.85 44.77
C PHE A 447 -22.04 -4.90 44.37
N VAL A 448 -20.78 -4.51 44.09
CA VAL A 448 -19.71 -5.45 43.74
C VAL A 448 -19.45 -6.49 44.84
N LEU A 449 -19.57 -6.10 46.13
CA LEU A 449 -19.47 -7.05 47.24
C LEU A 449 -20.58 -8.11 47.23
N THR A 450 -21.73 -7.83 46.61
CA THR A 450 -22.84 -8.79 46.47
C THR A 450 -22.70 -9.75 45.28
N MET A 451 -21.81 -9.46 44.31
CA MET A 451 -21.64 -10.28 43.10
C MET A 451 -21.10 -11.68 43.43
N GLU A 452 -21.45 -12.71 42.66
CA GLU A 452 -20.83 -14.04 42.80
C GLU A 452 -19.33 -14.00 42.48
N THR A 453 -18.53 -14.84 43.14
CA THR A 453 -17.11 -15.00 42.82
C THR A 453 -16.89 -16.18 41.87
N ILE A 454 -15.81 -16.12 41.08
CA ILE A 454 -15.35 -17.27 40.27
C ILE A 454 -14.43 -18.22 41.05
N ASP A 455 -13.89 -17.76 42.17
CA ASP A 455 -12.84 -18.40 42.98
C ASP A 455 -13.26 -18.57 44.45
#